data_AF-A0AAU4GLH7-F1
#
_entry.id   AF-A0AAU4GLH7-F1
#
_cell.length_a   1.000
_cell.length_b   1.000
_cell.length_c   1.000
_cell.angle_alpha   90.00
_cell.angle_beta   90.00
_cell.angle_gamma   90.00
#
_symmetry.space_group_name_H-M   'P 1'
#
loop_
_entity.id
_entity.type
_entity.pdbx_description
1 polymer ?
#
loop_
_entity_poly.entity_id
_entity_poly.type
_entity_poly.pdbx_seq_one_letter_code
_entity_poly.pdbx_strand_id
1 'polypeptide(L)'
;MSTTNPDHYRQALTDPAAKVWLFSDNAPLDAQAFTLLDYSVNGTPQPITKTDHPDGRAYQATPSSNAANSGQDYLVSYSYSTLIEPRGHAMWIDIDKPTNGVSVELTHTGTGIERITPLDFLTTTPRIHRSERGSAAPISISADGWIQPKSGVVFIWTLTSELNELPQT
;
A
#
# COMPACT_ATOMS: atom_id res chain seq x y z
N MET A 1 -7.94 -6.34 -0.19
CA MET A 1 -8.77 -7.21 -1.07
C MET A 1 -8.31 -7.02 -2.50
N SER A 2 -8.35 -8.06 -3.31
CA SER A 2 -8.25 -8.00 -4.77
C SER A 2 -9.50 -8.59 -5.41
N THR A 3 -9.96 -8.02 -6.51
CA THR A 3 -11.07 -8.57 -7.29
C THR A 3 -10.97 -8.17 -8.76
N THR A 4 -11.53 -8.97 -9.67
CA THR A 4 -11.81 -8.57 -11.05
C THR A 4 -13.23 -8.04 -11.22
N ASN A 5 -14.11 -8.25 -10.25
CA ASN A 5 -15.51 -7.86 -10.34
C ASN A 5 -15.73 -6.40 -9.91
N PRO A 6 -16.20 -5.51 -10.81
CA PRO A 6 -16.43 -4.11 -10.50
C PRO A 6 -17.48 -3.87 -9.40
N ASP A 7 -18.46 -4.76 -9.24
CA ASP A 7 -19.50 -4.61 -8.23
C ASP A 7 -18.98 -4.94 -6.83
N HIS A 8 -18.17 -6.00 -6.71
CA HIS A 8 -17.46 -6.31 -5.46
C HIS A 8 -16.47 -5.20 -5.09
N TYR A 9 -15.78 -4.63 -6.08
CA TYR A 9 -14.91 -3.46 -5.87
C TYR A 9 -15.70 -2.27 -5.28
N ARG A 10 -16.82 -1.89 -5.91
CA ARG A 10 -17.67 -0.78 -5.42
C ARG A 10 -18.25 -1.06 -4.04
N GLN A 11 -18.66 -2.29 -3.78
CA GLN A 11 -19.16 -2.70 -2.46
C GLN A 11 -18.07 -2.57 -1.40
N ALA A 12 -16.83 -3.00 -1.69
CA ALA A 12 -15.71 -2.87 -0.75
C ALA A 12 -15.41 -1.40 -0.42
N LEU A 13 -15.55 -0.48 -1.37
CA LEU A 13 -15.37 0.97 -1.14
C LEU A 13 -16.37 1.58 -0.15
N THR A 14 -17.45 0.86 0.21
CA THR A 14 -18.39 1.33 1.24
C THR A 14 -17.82 1.19 2.65
N ASP A 15 -16.83 0.32 2.86
CA ASP A 15 -16.10 0.21 4.12
C ASP A 15 -14.88 1.15 4.08
N PRO A 16 -14.84 2.21 4.90
CA PRO A 16 -13.71 3.16 4.93
C PRO A 16 -12.41 2.54 5.47
N ALA A 17 -12.44 1.34 6.03
CA ALA A 17 -11.24 0.60 6.42
C ALA A 17 -10.72 -0.32 5.29
N ALA A 18 -11.52 -0.57 4.25
CA ALA A 18 -11.14 -1.47 3.18
C ALA A 18 -10.07 -0.85 2.29
N LYS A 19 -9.07 -1.66 1.94
CA LYS A 19 -8.12 -1.39 0.88
C LYS A 19 -8.39 -2.42 -0.22
N VAL A 20 -8.79 -1.95 -1.41
CA VAL A 20 -9.27 -2.82 -2.49
C VAL A 20 -8.58 -2.50 -3.81
N TRP A 21 -8.14 -3.56 -4.49
CA TRP A 21 -7.50 -3.52 -5.80
C TRP A 21 -8.44 -4.15 -6.84
N LEU A 22 -8.78 -3.39 -7.87
CA LEU A 22 -9.49 -3.90 -9.04
C LEU A 22 -8.46 -4.28 -10.11
N PHE A 23 -8.44 -5.55 -10.48
CA PHE A 23 -7.61 -6.06 -11.57
C PHE A 23 -8.49 -6.22 -12.81
N SER A 24 -7.97 -5.87 -13.99
CA SER A 24 -8.70 -6.00 -15.26
C SER A 24 -8.87 -7.47 -15.68
N ASP A 25 -10.01 -7.76 -16.31
CA ASP A 25 -10.58 -9.09 -16.61
C ASP A 25 -9.76 -10.05 -17.51
N ASN A 26 -8.57 -9.64 -17.96
CA ASN A 26 -7.87 -10.37 -19.04
C ASN A 26 -7.13 -11.63 -18.57
N ALA A 27 -7.11 -11.96 -17.28
CA ALA A 27 -6.53 -13.20 -16.75
C ALA A 27 -7.13 -13.59 -15.40
N PRO A 28 -7.10 -14.89 -15.03
CA PRO A 28 -7.39 -15.34 -13.66
C PRO A 28 -6.52 -14.56 -12.66
N LEU A 29 -7.15 -14.14 -11.57
CA LEU A 29 -6.49 -13.38 -10.53
C LEU A 29 -5.41 -14.27 -9.88
N ASP A 30 -4.14 -13.95 -10.12
CA ASP A 30 -3.02 -14.68 -9.52
C ASP A 30 -3.17 -14.67 -7.99
N ALA A 31 -2.88 -15.79 -7.34
CA ALA A 31 -2.79 -15.86 -5.89
C ALA A 31 -1.81 -14.80 -5.31
N GLN A 32 -0.85 -14.33 -6.11
CA GLN A 32 0.11 -13.28 -5.78
C GLN A 32 -0.39 -11.85 -6.04
N ALA A 33 -1.57 -11.65 -6.65
CA ALA A 33 -2.06 -10.33 -7.02
C ALA A 33 -2.22 -9.38 -5.82
N PHE A 34 -2.64 -9.92 -4.67
CA PHE A 34 -2.66 -9.20 -3.40
C PHE A 34 -2.57 -10.20 -2.25
N THR A 35 -1.71 -9.93 -1.26
CA THR A 35 -1.60 -10.71 -0.03
C THR A 35 -1.29 -9.78 1.14
N LEU A 36 -2.11 -9.82 2.19
CA LEU A 36 -1.76 -9.24 3.48
C LEU A 36 -0.78 -10.18 4.18
N LEU A 37 0.43 -9.71 4.43
CA LEU A 37 1.55 -10.52 4.93
C LEU A 37 1.63 -10.48 6.46
N ASP A 38 1.50 -9.30 7.03
CA ASP A 38 1.46 -9.10 8.48
C ASP A 38 0.44 -8.03 8.87
N TYR A 39 -0.02 -8.13 10.12
CA TYR A 39 -0.82 -7.12 10.77
C TYR A 39 -0.59 -7.22 12.28
N SER A 40 -0.27 -6.09 12.91
CA SER A 40 -0.04 -6.00 14.35
C SER A 40 -0.58 -4.71 14.94
N VAL A 41 -0.91 -4.78 16.23
CA VAL A 41 -1.32 -3.63 17.04
C VAL A 41 -0.37 -3.54 18.22
N ASN A 42 0.30 -2.39 18.37
CA ASN A 42 1.36 -2.17 19.36
C ASN A 42 2.42 -3.28 19.33
N GLY A 43 2.79 -3.73 18.14
CA GLY A 43 3.75 -4.83 17.92
C GLY A 43 3.22 -6.23 18.24
N THR A 44 1.98 -6.38 18.70
CA THR A 44 1.34 -7.68 18.93
C THR A 44 0.65 -8.16 17.65
N PRO A 45 1.07 -9.28 17.04
CA PRO A 45 0.44 -9.82 15.84
C PRO A 45 -1.04 -10.11 16.06
N GLN A 46 -1.88 -9.78 15.08
CA GLN A 46 -3.31 -10.13 15.11
C GLN A 46 -3.61 -11.23 14.08
N PRO A 47 -4.63 -12.06 14.32
CA PRO A 47 -5.06 -13.06 13.35
C PRO A 47 -5.51 -12.41 12.02
N ILE A 48 -5.03 -12.97 10.92
CA ILE A 48 -5.47 -12.61 9.57
C ILE A 48 -6.33 -13.76 9.04
N THR A 49 -7.56 -13.44 8.66
CA THR A 49 -8.46 -14.38 7.97
C THR A 49 -8.42 -14.09 6.48
N LYS A 50 -8.25 -15.15 5.68
CA LYS A 50 -8.27 -15.10 4.21
C LYS A 50 -9.57 -15.72 3.70
N THR A 51 -10.25 -15.02 2.80
CA THR A 51 -11.46 -15.49 2.13
C THR A 51 -11.25 -15.47 0.62
N ASP A 52 -11.42 -16.62 -0.02
CA ASP A 52 -11.32 -16.79 -1.46
C ASP A 52 -12.72 -16.67 -2.11
N HIS A 53 -12.80 -15.92 -3.22
CA HIS A 53 -13.98 -15.78 -4.07
C HIS A 53 -13.63 -16.19 -5.51
N PRO A 54 -14.62 -16.59 -6.35
CA PRO A 54 -14.34 -16.94 -7.76
C PRO A 54 -13.67 -15.81 -8.55
N ASP A 55 -13.91 -14.56 -8.16
CA ASP A 55 -13.48 -13.33 -8.81
C ASP A 55 -12.50 -12.53 -7.94
N GLY A 56 -11.92 -13.12 -6.89
CA GLY A 56 -10.99 -12.37 -6.03
C GLY A 56 -10.65 -13.01 -4.69
N ARG A 57 -10.02 -12.20 -3.84
CA ARG A 57 -9.58 -12.60 -2.50
C ARG A 57 -9.63 -11.43 -1.53
N ALA A 58 -10.14 -11.69 -0.33
CA ALA A 58 -10.16 -10.75 0.77
C ALA A 58 -9.28 -11.23 1.93
N TYR A 59 -8.70 -10.26 2.63
CA TYR A 59 -7.96 -10.47 3.88
C TYR A 59 -8.59 -9.54 4.92
N GLN A 60 -8.84 -10.07 6.11
CA GLN A 60 -9.41 -9.33 7.23
C GLN A 60 -8.55 -9.56 8.47
N ALA A 61 -8.18 -8.47 9.13
CA ALA A 61 -7.54 -8.47 10.44
C ALA A 61 -8.38 -7.59 11.37
N THR A 62 -8.83 -8.18 12.47
CA THR A 62 -9.60 -7.45 13.49
C THR A 62 -8.73 -7.35 14.74
N PRO A 63 -8.42 -6.14 15.22
CA PRO A 63 -7.75 -5.97 16.50
C PRO A 63 -8.50 -6.70 17.61
N SER A 64 -7.80 -7.54 18.37
CA SER A 64 -8.36 -8.12 19.58
C SER A 64 -8.66 -7.02 20.61
N SER A 65 -9.70 -7.25 21.44
CA SER A 65 -10.14 -6.29 22.47
C SER A 65 -9.03 -5.87 23.43
N ASN A 66 -8.02 -6.72 23.63
CA ASN A 66 -6.90 -6.45 24.52
C ASN A 66 -5.76 -5.69 23.83
N ALA A 67 -5.67 -5.75 22.50
CA ALA A 67 -4.64 -5.06 21.75
C ALA A 67 -5.03 -3.60 21.45
N ALA A 68 -6.32 -3.35 21.26
CA ALA A 68 -6.88 -2.01 21.10
C ALA A 68 -7.63 -1.60 22.38
N ASN A 69 -6.91 -1.00 23.33
CA ASN A 69 -7.54 -0.44 24.52
C ASN A 69 -8.42 0.76 24.12
N SER A 70 -9.71 0.71 24.48
CA SER A 70 -10.64 1.80 24.14
C SER A 70 -10.21 3.11 24.79
N GLY A 71 -9.92 4.11 23.96
CA GLY A 71 -9.56 5.47 24.40
C GLY A 71 -8.06 5.75 24.56
N GLN A 72 -7.18 4.86 24.10
CA GLN A 72 -5.74 5.15 23.97
C GLN A 72 -5.31 5.09 22.51
N ASP A 73 -4.33 5.91 22.15
CA ASP A 73 -3.66 5.81 20.85
C ASP A 73 -2.96 4.44 20.76
N TYR A 74 -3.00 3.83 19.57
CA TYR A 74 -2.31 2.57 19.31
C TYR A 74 -1.65 2.60 17.94
N LEU A 75 -0.50 1.94 17.84
CA LEU A 75 0.22 1.78 16.59
C LEU A 75 -0.35 0.58 15.83
N VAL A 76 -0.80 0.81 14.60
CA VAL A 76 -1.12 -0.26 13.66
C VAL A 76 0.03 -0.39 12.66
N SER A 77 0.60 -1.57 12.55
CA SER A 77 1.60 -1.90 11.53
C SER A 77 1.07 -3.05 10.68
N TYR A 78 1.18 -2.91 9.36
CA TYR A 78 0.82 -3.96 8.42
C TYR A 78 1.69 -3.87 7.19
N SER A 79 1.97 -5.01 6.57
CA SER A 79 2.58 -5.09 5.25
C SER A 79 1.74 -5.96 4.32
N TYR A 80 1.74 -5.61 3.04
CA TYR A 80 1.10 -6.40 2.01
C TYR A 80 1.97 -6.41 0.76
N SER A 81 1.83 -7.47 -0.02
CA SER A 81 2.39 -7.57 -1.37
C SER A 81 1.26 -7.45 -2.38
N THR A 82 1.50 -6.77 -3.50
CA THR A 82 0.53 -6.66 -4.58
C THR A 82 1.24 -6.51 -5.92
N LEU A 83 0.57 -6.96 -6.99
CA LEU A 83 1.00 -6.72 -8.35
C LEU A 83 0.41 -5.39 -8.83
N ILE A 84 1.24 -4.55 -9.44
CA ILE A 84 0.82 -3.29 -10.04
C ILE A 84 1.24 -3.31 -11.50
N GLU A 85 0.37 -2.85 -12.39
CA GLU A 85 0.73 -2.72 -13.80
C GLU A 85 1.90 -1.71 -13.93
N PRO A 86 3.05 -2.10 -14.51
CA PRO A 86 4.23 -1.23 -14.56
C PRO A 86 3.98 0.11 -15.27
N ARG A 87 3.06 0.12 -16.25
CA ARG A 87 2.62 1.30 -17.01
C ARG A 87 1.75 2.29 -16.23
N GLY A 88 1.37 1.95 -14.99
CA GLY A 88 0.61 2.86 -14.14
C GLY A 88 1.42 4.05 -13.63
N HIS A 89 2.76 3.91 -13.56
CA HIS A 89 3.73 4.93 -13.09
C HIS A 89 3.48 5.53 -11.70
N ALA A 90 2.46 5.09 -10.97
CA ALA A 90 2.07 5.66 -9.70
C ALA A 90 1.35 4.61 -8.83
N MET A 91 1.59 4.68 -7.52
CA MET A 91 0.86 3.94 -6.49
C MET A 91 0.47 4.90 -5.37
N TRP A 92 -0.81 4.95 -5.05
CA TRP A 92 -1.38 5.81 -4.03
C TRP A 92 -1.62 5.04 -2.73
N ILE A 93 -1.29 5.65 -1.60
CA ILE A 93 -1.58 5.15 -0.27
C ILE A 93 -2.28 6.25 0.50
N ASP A 94 -3.59 6.05 0.69
CA ASP A 94 -4.46 7.00 1.39
C ASP A 94 -4.47 6.74 2.90
N ILE A 95 -4.45 7.84 3.64
CA ILE A 95 -4.61 7.90 5.09
C ILE A 95 -6.02 8.39 5.38
N ASP A 96 -6.91 7.43 5.62
CA ASP A 96 -8.36 7.67 5.73
C ASP A 96 -8.82 8.00 7.16
N LYS A 97 -7.93 7.82 8.14
CA LYS A 97 -8.20 8.05 9.56
C LYS A 97 -7.27 9.13 10.10
N PRO A 98 -7.72 9.96 11.06
CA PRO A 98 -6.81 10.82 11.81
C PRO A 98 -5.72 9.95 12.44
N THR A 99 -4.47 10.19 12.05
CA THR A 99 -3.34 9.33 12.42
C THR A 99 -2.24 10.20 12.98
N ASN A 100 -1.74 9.87 14.18
CA ASN A 100 -0.61 10.57 14.79
C ASN A 100 0.69 9.84 14.41
N GLY A 101 1.40 10.41 13.44
CA GLY A 101 2.59 9.80 12.85
C GLY A 101 2.26 8.77 11.76
N VAL A 102 3.02 8.80 10.67
CA VAL A 102 2.97 7.77 9.63
C VAL A 102 4.37 7.38 9.20
N SER A 103 4.55 6.11 8.88
CA SER A 103 5.75 5.62 8.19
C SER A 103 5.30 4.64 7.12
N VAL A 104 5.69 4.90 5.88
CA VAL A 104 5.38 4.07 4.72
C VAL A 104 6.69 3.70 4.06
N GLU A 105 6.87 2.41 3.79
CA GLU A 105 8.02 1.88 3.06
C GLU A 105 7.54 1.09 1.84
N LEU A 106 8.19 1.32 0.71
CA LEU A 106 7.98 0.57 -0.52
C LEU A 106 9.28 -0.15 -0.91
N THR A 107 9.16 -1.45 -1.12
CA THR A 107 10.18 -2.27 -1.77
C THR A 107 9.58 -2.87 -3.04
N HIS A 108 10.37 -3.00 -4.10
CA HIS A 108 9.94 -3.61 -5.35
C HIS A 108 10.99 -4.60 -5.85
N THR A 109 10.54 -5.67 -6.50
CA THR A 109 11.42 -6.70 -7.07
C THR A 109 10.88 -7.16 -8.42
N GLY A 110 11.78 -7.41 -9.38
CA GLY A 110 11.40 -7.92 -10.70
C GLY A 110 10.53 -6.98 -11.55
N THR A 111 10.49 -5.68 -11.24
CA THR A 111 9.55 -4.72 -11.86
C THR A 111 10.11 -3.92 -13.04
N GLY A 112 11.42 -3.96 -13.28
CA GLY A 112 12.07 -3.08 -14.28
C GLY A 112 11.99 -1.59 -13.95
N ILE A 113 11.60 -1.25 -12.72
CA ILE A 113 11.60 0.11 -12.21
C ILE A 113 13.03 0.55 -11.94
N GLU A 114 13.44 1.66 -12.56
CA GLU A 114 14.77 2.24 -12.38
C GLU A 114 14.80 3.22 -11.23
N ARG A 115 13.79 4.11 -11.19
CA ARG A 115 13.75 5.23 -10.25
C ARG A 115 12.36 5.39 -9.69
N ILE A 116 12.26 5.48 -8.37
CA ILE A 116 11.04 5.83 -7.65
C ILE A 116 11.22 7.18 -6.95
N THR A 117 10.20 8.02 -7.04
CA THR A 117 10.11 9.29 -6.33
C THR A 117 8.85 9.28 -5.46
N PRO A 118 8.96 9.38 -4.13
CA PRO A 118 7.81 9.61 -3.28
C PRO A 118 7.37 11.08 -3.41
N LEU A 119 6.06 11.27 -3.51
CA LEU A 119 5.35 12.53 -3.38
C LEU A 119 4.35 12.37 -2.24
N ASP A 120 3.92 13.48 -1.66
CA ASP A 120 3.00 13.48 -0.54
C ASP A 120 2.03 14.64 -0.60
N PHE A 121 0.92 14.47 0.10
CA PHE A 121 -0.07 15.51 0.36
C PHE A 121 -0.43 15.49 1.85
N LEU A 122 0.61 15.40 2.69
CA LEU A 122 0.49 15.35 4.13
C LEU A 122 0.32 16.76 4.71
N THR A 123 -0.29 16.85 5.89
CA THR A 123 -0.46 18.13 6.61
C THR A 123 0.79 18.58 7.36
N THR A 124 1.84 17.77 7.36
CA THR A 124 3.13 18.04 8.01
C THR A 124 4.28 17.70 7.07
N THR A 125 5.45 18.31 7.29
CA THR A 125 6.63 18.07 6.43
C THR A 125 7.16 16.64 6.63
N PRO A 126 7.25 15.82 5.57
CA PRO A 126 7.77 14.47 5.70
C PRO A 126 9.30 14.42 5.69
N ARG A 127 9.83 13.33 6.23
CA ARG A 127 11.20 12.85 6.04
C ARG A 127 11.19 11.71 5.04
N ILE A 128 11.96 11.87 3.96
CA ILE A 128 12.15 10.84 2.94
C ILE A 128 13.52 10.20 3.17
N HIS A 129 13.54 8.87 3.26
CA HIS A 129 14.76 8.09 3.31
C HIS A 129 14.84 7.16 2.10
N ARG A 130 15.98 7.19 1.43
CA ARG A 130 16.29 6.29 0.31
C ARG A 130 17.51 5.48 0.71
N SER A 131 17.38 4.16 0.68
CA SER A 131 18.55 3.30 0.86
C SER A 131 19.48 3.42 -0.35
N GLU A 132 20.80 3.49 -0.11
CA GLU A 132 21.80 3.71 -1.16
C GLU A 132 22.18 2.43 -1.95
N ARG A 133 21.50 1.29 -1.69
CA ARG A 133 21.91 -0.01 -2.24
C ARG A 133 21.00 -0.56 -3.34
N GLY A 134 21.39 -0.33 -4.58
CA GLY A 134 20.87 -1.01 -5.77
C GLY A 134 19.49 -0.54 -6.22
N SER A 135 19.07 -0.97 -7.40
CA SER A 135 17.80 -0.55 -8.01
C SER A 135 16.55 -1.00 -7.26
N ALA A 136 16.66 -1.93 -6.31
CA ALA A 136 15.57 -2.44 -5.46
C ALA A 136 15.64 -1.93 -4.01
N ALA A 137 16.40 -0.87 -3.76
CA ALA A 137 16.54 -0.26 -2.45
C ALA A 137 15.16 0.17 -1.88
N PRO A 138 14.86 -0.13 -0.60
CA PRO A 138 13.65 0.37 0.04
C PRO A 138 13.63 1.91 0.04
N ILE A 139 12.45 2.45 -0.21
CA ILE A 139 12.18 3.89 -0.13
C ILE A 139 11.11 4.08 0.92
N SER A 140 11.42 4.92 1.90
CA SER A 140 10.49 5.25 2.97
C SER A 140 10.22 6.74 3.07
N ILE A 141 8.99 7.03 3.47
CA ILE A 141 8.52 8.36 3.81
C ILE A 141 7.83 8.27 5.16
N SER A 142 8.21 9.19 6.05
CA SER A 142 7.64 9.28 7.39
C SER A 142 7.28 10.71 7.71
N ALA A 143 6.24 10.90 8.51
CA ALA A 143 5.88 12.22 9.01
C ALA A 143 5.41 12.09 10.45
N ASP A 144 5.79 13.05 11.28
CA ASP A 144 5.35 13.12 12.68
C ASP A 144 4.14 14.04 12.81
N GLY A 145 3.40 13.86 13.90
CA GLY A 145 2.24 14.68 14.25
C GLY A 145 0.94 14.21 13.59
N TRP A 146 -0.11 14.99 13.80
CA TRP A 146 -1.46 14.64 13.34
C TRP A 146 -1.63 14.84 11.84
N ILE A 147 -1.94 13.73 11.16
CA ILE A 147 -2.28 13.68 9.74
C ILE A 147 -3.80 13.56 9.62
N GLN A 148 -4.39 14.45 8.81
CA GLN A 148 -5.84 14.50 8.61
C GLN A 148 -6.30 13.49 7.54
N PRO A 149 -7.56 13.03 7.59
CA PRO A 149 -8.15 12.24 6.51
C PRO A 149 -8.00 12.92 5.14
N LYS A 150 -7.93 12.13 4.06
CA LYS A 150 -7.63 12.58 2.69
C LYS A 150 -6.20 13.09 2.49
N SER A 151 -5.31 12.77 3.43
CA SER A 151 -3.86 12.86 3.23
C SER A 151 -3.35 11.53 2.70
N GLY A 152 -2.12 11.50 2.21
CA GLY A 152 -1.54 10.28 1.68
C GLY A 152 -0.18 10.48 1.04
N VAL A 153 0.30 9.38 0.49
CA VAL A 153 1.61 9.25 -0.15
C VAL A 153 1.40 8.67 -1.55
N VAL A 154 2.18 9.16 -2.51
CA VAL A 154 2.24 8.61 -3.86
C VAL A 154 3.67 8.21 -4.17
N PHE A 155 3.86 6.97 -4.60
CA PHE A 155 5.12 6.55 -5.19
C PHE A 155 4.98 6.61 -6.70
N ILE A 156 5.74 7.48 -7.36
CA ILE A 156 5.81 7.53 -8.82
C ILE A 156 7.11 6.91 -9.32
N TRP A 157 7.11 6.31 -10.51
CA TRP A 157 8.31 5.65 -11.04
C TRP A 157 8.50 5.77 -12.55
N THR A 158 9.75 5.56 -12.96
CA THR A 158 10.19 5.44 -14.35
C THR A 158 10.79 4.06 -14.57
N LEU A 159 10.47 3.45 -15.70
CA LEU A 159 10.97 2.13 -16.08
C LEU A 159 12.30 2.26 -16.84
N THR A 160 13.18 1.27 -16.69
CA THR A 160 14.46 1.22 -17.42
C THR A 160 14.25 1.29 -18.94
N SER A 161 13.18 0.69 -19.46
CA SER A 161 12.86 0.74 -20.91
C SER A 161 12.60 2.16 -21.42
N GLU A 162 12.03 3.03 -20.59
CA GLU A 162 11.63 4.39 -20.98
C GLU A 162 12.81 5.34 -21.01
N LEU A 163 13.83 5.08 -20.18
CA LEU A 163 15.07 5.85 -20.18
C LEU A 163 15.89 5.62 -21.46
N ASN A 164 15.75 4.44 -22.07
CA ASN A 164 16.43 4.09 -23.31
C ASN A 164 15.74 4.64 -24.56
N GLU A 165 14.49 5.11 -24.45
CA GLU A 165 13.72 5.71 -25.54
C GLU A 165 13.90 7.24 -25.63
N LEU A 166 14.54 7.87 -24.63
CA LEU A 166 14.88 9.29 -24.68
C LEU A 166 16.02 9.53 -25.68
N PRO A 167 15.89 10.50 -26.61
CA PRO A 167 16.96 10.84 -27.53
C PRO A 167 18.19 11.31 -26.74
N GLN A 168 19.30 10.60 -26.93
CA GLN A 168 20.61 10.99 -26.40
C GLN A 168 20.93 12.39 -26.95
N THR A 169 20.97 13.38 -26.06
CA THR A 169 21.22 14.80 -26.42
C THR A 169 22.70 15.10 -26.47
#